data_AF-A0A976HKT0-F1
#
_entry.id   AF-A0A976HKT0-F1
#
_cell.length_a   1.000
_cell.length_b   1.000
_cell.length_c   1.000
_cell.angle_alpha   90.00
_cell.angle_beta   90.00
_cell.angle_gamma   90.00
#
_symmetry.space_group_name_H-M   'P 1'
#
loop_
_entity.id
_entity.type
_entity.pdbx_description
1 polymer ?
#
loop_
_entity_poly.entity_id
_entity_poly.type
_entity_poly.pdbx_seq_one_letter_code
_entity_poly.pdbx_strand_id
1 'polypeptide(L)'
;MKYLRASLLAAFALIALQPDSSAQMPPSAATPPSFDATAQETRMFYFPSREVRPMNKWGATEVAVVRTGEPTTYGYLMSPTARAHEASVFFLHGAGANATHFEAMYIPLISGGFQVFAYDWRGYGKSEGVSTHLGARSD
;
A
#
# COMPACT_ATOMS: atom_id res chain seq x y z
N MET A 1 57.77 63.38 45.97
CA MET A 1 59.09 62.69 45.92
C MET A 1 58.78 61.20 46.00
N LYS A 2 58.66 60.47 44.87
CA LYS A 2 59.69 59.71 44.12
C LYS A 2 60.59 58.82 45.00
N TYR A 3 60.91 57.64 44.44
CA TYR A 3 61.70 56.49 44.96
C TYR A 3 60.83 55.44 45.68
N LEU A 4 60.76 54.17 45.26
CA LEU A 4 61.89 53.28 44.98
C LEU A 4 61.49 52.16 43.98
N ARG A 5 62.37 51.88 43.00
CA ARG A 5 62.35 50.66 42.18
C ARG A 5 63.23 49.61 42.86
N ALA A 6 62.81 48.35 42.86
CA ALA A 6 63.70 47.20 42.98
C ALA A 6 63.12 45.99 42.22
N SER A 7 63.95 45.44 41.34
CA SER A 7 63.72 44.30 40.46
C SER A 7 63.78 42.95 41.18
N LEU A 8 63.28 41.91 40.49
CA LEU A 8 63.54 40.45 40.53
C LEU A 8 62.15 39.76 40.36
N LEU A 9 61.92 38.74 39.55
CA LEU A 9 62.75 37.74 38.92
C LEU A 9 61.96 37.15 37.73
N ALA A 10 62.65 36.68 36.70
CA ALA A 10 62.07 36.01 35.56
C ALA A 10 61.42 34.65 35.94
N ALA A 11 60.30 34.32 35.30
CA ALA A 11 59.85 32.95 35.13
C ALA A 11 59.14 32.82 33.78
N PHE A 12 59.90 32.39 32.78
CA PHE A 12 59.36 31.82 31.55
C PHE A 12 58.75 30.46 31.90
N ALA A 13 57.43 30.32 31.75
CA ALA A 13 56.76 29.03 31.77
C ALA A 13 56.05 28.84 30.42
N LEU A 14 56.75 28.13 29.54
CA LEU A 14 56.22 27.51 28.34
C LEU A 14 55.28 26.37 28.78
N ILE A 15 53.97 26.50 28.58
CA ILE A 15 53.03 25.38 28.71
C ILE A 15 52.14 25.36 27.48
N ALA A 16 52.07 24.16 26.91
CA ALA A 16 51.63 23.82 25.57
C ALA A 16 50.14 24.16 25.29
N LEU A 17 49.89 24.52 24.02
CA LEU A 17 48.58 24.40 23.38
C LEU A 17 48.09 22.95 23.54
N GLN A 18 47.06 22.74 24.35
CA GLN A 18 46.31 21.50 24.32
C GLN A 18 45.39 21.53 23.08
N PRO A 19 45.39 20.51 22.21
CA PRO A 19 44.39 20.42 21.16
C PRO A 19 43.03 20.11 21.79
N ASP A 20 42.06 20.96 21.46
CA ASP A 20 40.66 20.80 21.84
C ASP A 20 40.12 19.49 21.22
N SER A 21 39.92 18.46 22.04
CA SER A 21 39.48 17.13 21.62
C SER A 21 38.28 16.69 22.45
N SER A 22 37.16 17.40 22.28
CA SER A 22 35.84 16.81 22.52
C SER A 22 34.75 17.54 21.73
N ALA A 23 34.94 17.66 20.41
CA ALA A 23 33.79 17.71 19.51
C ALA A 23 33.32 16.27 19.30
N GLN A 24 32.39 15.82 20.13
CA GLN A 24 31.65 14.58 19.89
C GLN A 24 31.02 14.70 18.50
N MET A 25 31.43 13.85 17.55
CA MET A 25 30.75 13.73 16.26
C MET A 25 29.25 13.50 16.53
N PRO A 26 28.33 14.17 15.81
CA PRO A 26 26.91 13.87 15.95
C PRO A 26 26.70 12.37 15.69
N PRO A 27 25.76 11.72 16.39
CA PRO A 27 25.47 10.31 16.14
C PRO A 27 25.23 10.12 14.65
N SER A 28 25.93 9.14 14.07
CA SER A 28 25.76 8.72 12.67
C SER A 28 24.26 8.71 12.39
N ALA A 29 23.83 9.56 11.45
CA ALA A 29 22.43 9.62 11.05
C ALA A 29 21.96 8.19 10.81
N ALA A 30 20.88 7.79 11.49
CA ALA A 30 20.27 6.49 11.26
C ALA A 30 20.08 6.35 9.75
N THR A 31 20.57 5.24 9.19
CA THR A 31 20.31 4.92 7.78
C THR A 31 18.80 5.07 7.57
N PRO A 32 18.35 5.94 6.65
CA PRO A 32 16.92 6.07 6.39
C PRO A 32 16.39 4.68 6.05
N PRO A 33 15.17 4.32 6.51
CA PRO A 33 14.59 3.03 6.17
C PRO A 33 14.69 2.83 4.66
N SER A 34 15.21 1.66 4.26
CA SER A 34 15.40 1.33 2.85
C SER A 34 14.10 1.59 2.09
N PHE A 35 14.19 2.43 1.06
CA PHE A 35 13.05 2.80 0.23
C PHE A 35 12.68 1.61 -0.65
N ASP A 36 11.70 0.79 -0.22
CA ASP A 36 11.09 -0.20 -1.10
C ASP A 36 10.05 0.51 -1.98
N ALA A 37 10.50 0.99 -3.14
CA ALA A 37 9.66 1.67 -4.11
C ALA A 37 8.41 0.84 -4.49
N THR A 38 8.54 -0.50 -4.52
CA THR A 38 7.46 -1.42 -4.91
C THR A 38 6.34 -1.43 -3.86
N ALA A 39 6.71 -1.46 -2.59
CA ALA A 39 5.74 -1.43 -1.48
C ALA A 39 5.01 -0.07 -1.41
N GLN A 40 5.73 1.02 -1.69
CA GLN A 40 5.15 2.36 -1.67
C GLN A 40 4.21 2.62 -2.85
N GLU A 41 4.59 2.25 -4.07
CA GLU A 41 3.72 2.31 -5.25
C GLU A 41 2.44 1.51 -5.02
N THR A 42 2.57 0.29 -4.49
CA THR A 42 1.43 -0.57 -4.19
C THR A 42 0.43 0.13 -3.28
N ARG A 43 0.91 0.77 -2.21
CA ARG A 43 0.06 1.48 -1.24
C ARG A 43 -0.59 2.75 -1.79
N MET A 44 0.01 3.36 -2.82
CA MET A 44 -0.48 4.61 -3.42
C MET A 44 -1.43 4.38 -4.60
N PHE A 45 -1.41 3.20 -5.23
CA PHE A 45 -2.25 2.89 -6.39
C PHE A 45 -3.40 1.93 -6.08
N TYR A 46 -3.23 1.01 -5.12
CA TYR A 46 -4.25 0.02 -4.79
C TYR A 46 -4.89 0.34 -3.44
N PHE A 47 -6.21 0.51 -3.46
CA PHE A 47 -7.02 0.83 -2.28
C PHE A 47 -8.04 -0.30 -2.04
N PRO A 48 -7.56 -1.51 -1.69
CA PRO A 48 -8.45 -2.64 -1.47
C PRO A 48 -9.40 -2.38 -0.30
N SER A 49 -10.69 -2.56 -0.56
CA SER A 49 -11.70 -2.58 0.49
C SER A 49 -12.12 -4.01 0.82
N ARG A 50 -12.15 -4.33 2.12
CA ARG A 50 -12.66 -5.60 2.67
C ARG A 50 -14.15 -5.54 3.04
N GLU A 51 -14.75 -4.35 3.01
CA GLU A 51 -16.17 -4.19 3.27
C GLU A 51 -16.96 -4.71 2.07
N VAL A 52 -17.67 -5.83 2.22
CA VAL A 52 -18.48 -6.42 1.16
C VAL A 52 -19.93 -6.02 1.38
N ARG A 53 -20.54 -5.40 0.35
CA ARG A 53 -21.96 -5.04 0.40
C ARG A 53 -22.84 -6.25 0.09
N PRO A 54 -24.03 -6.37 0.70
CA PRO A 54 -24.94 -7.47 0.41
C PRO A 54 -25.37 -7.49 -1.07
N MET A 55 -25.02 -8.57 -1.77
CA MET A 55 -25.37 -8.79 -3.19
C MET A 55 -26.61 -9.69 -3.38
N ASN A 56 -27.20 -10.18 -2.29
CA ASN A 56 -28.39 -11.04 -2.31
C ASN A 56 -29.60 -10.39 -3.01
N LYS A 57 -29.74 -9.06 -2.91
CA LYS A 57 -30.81 -8.29 -3.59
C LYS A 57 -30.76 -8.42 -5.12
N TRP A 58 -29.62 -8.81 -5.67
CA TRP A 58 -29.42 -9.04 -7.11
C TRP A 58 -29.40 -10.52 -7.49
N GLY A 59 -29.70 -11.42 -6.56
CA GLY A 59 -29.62 -12.86 -6.79
C GLY A 59 -28.21 -13.34 -7.11
N ALA A 60 -27.18 -12.64 -6.61
CA ALA A 60 -25.79 -12.98 -6.88
C ALA A 60 -25.38 -14.28 -6.19
N THR A 61 -24.69 -15.14 -6.94
CA THR A 61 -23.97 -16.30 -6.41
C THR A 61 -22.52 -15.94 -6.22
N GLU A 62 -22.01 -16.10 -5.00
CA GLU A 62 -20.57 -15.97 -4.73
C GLU A 62 -19.83 -17.17 -5.31
N VAL A 63 -18.74 -16.92 -6.04
CA VAL A 63 -17.91 -17.95 -6.68
C VAL A 63 -16.48 -17.77 -6.23
N ALA A 64 -15.88 -18.85 -5.70
CA ALA A 64 -14.46 -18.92 -5.43
C ALA A 64 -13.71 -19.38 -6.69
N VAL A 65 -12.65 -18.65 -7.05
CA VAL A 65 -11.73 -18.97 -8.13
C VAL A 65 -10.45 -19.49 -7.49
N VAL A 66 -10.26 -20.80 -7.55
CA VAL A 66 -9.14 -21.51 -6.94
C VAL A 66 -8.13 -21.88 -8.01
N ARG A 67 -6.86 -21.52 -7.79
CA ARG A 67 -5.73 -21.89 -8.66
C ARG A 67 -4.65 -22.55 -7.81
N THR A 68 -4.12 -23.67 -8.28
CA THR A 68 -3.15 -24.47 -7.51
C THR A 68 -1.90 -23.65 -7.19
N GLY A 69 -1.59 -23.51 -5.90
CA GLY A 69 -0.41 -22.76 -5.45
C GLY A 69 -0.60 -21.24 -5.40
N GLU A 70 -1.82 -20.73 -5.63
CA GLU A 70 -2.13 -19.30 -5.57
C GLU A 70 -3.20 -18.99 -4.51
N PRO A 71 -3.29 -17.73 -4.04
CA PRO A 71 -4.36 -17.30 -3.15
C PRO A 71 -5.74 -17.48 -3.80
N THR A 72 -6.73 -17.84 -3.00
CA THR A 72 -8.12 -17.94 -3.49
C THR A 72 -8.67 -16.55 -3.77
N THR A 73 -9.24 -16.37 -4.95
CA THR A 73 -9.94 -15.14 -5.33
C THR A 73 -11.44 -15.41 -5.42
N TYR A 74 -12.25 -14.35 -5.38
CA TYR A 74 -13.69 -14.45 -5.33
C TYR A 74 -14.33 -13.54 -6.37
N GLY A 75 -15.58 -13.81 -6.69
CA GLY A 75 -16.41 -12.93 -7.47
C GLY A 75 -17.89 -13.24 -7.29
N TYR A 76 -18.72 -12.46 -7.97
CA TYR A 76 -20.16 -12.54 -7.89
C TYR A 76 -20.73 -12.81 -9.28
N LEU A 77 -21.39 -13.94 -9.45
CA LEU A 77 -22.08 -14.32 -10.67
C LEU A 77 -23.54 -13.95 -10.56
N MET A 78 -24.04 -13.18 -11.52
CA MET A 78 -25.44 -12.78 -11.61
C MET A 78 -25.94 -13.02 -13.02
N SER A 79 -27.16 -13.54 -13.14
CA SER A 79 -27.80 -13.81 -14.42
C SER A 79 -29.16 -13.12 -14.50
N PRO A 80 -29.61 -12.71 -15.70
CA PRO A 80 -30.99 -12.27 -15.88
C PRO A 80 -31.95 -13.40 -15.50
N THR A 81 -33.00 -13.08 -14.74
CA THR A 81 -33.96 -14.07 -14.22
C THR A 81 -35.12 -14.32 -15.17
N ALA A 82 -35.47 -13.34 -16.00
CA ALA A 82 -36.62 -13.41 -16.89
C ALA A 82 -36.40 -14.25 -18.16
N ARG A 83 -35.14 -14.47 -18.58
CA ARG A 83 -34.78 -15.12 -19.84
C ARG A 83 -33.37 -15.72 -19.80
N ALA A 84 -33.08 -16.62 -20.75
CA ALA A 84 -31.71 -17.06 -20.98
C ALA A 84 -30.81 -15.85 -21.33
N HIS A 85 -29.58 -15.86 -20.80
CA HIS A 85 -28.61 -14.80 -21.07
C HIS A 85 -28.04 -14.94 -22.50
N GLU A 86 -27.82 -13.80 -23.16
CA GLU A 86 -27.30 -13.78 -24.54
C GLU A 86 -25.78 -13.98 -24.59
N ALA A 87 -25.09 -13.45 -23.59
CA ALA A 87 -23.65 -13.57 -23.42
C ALA A 87 -23.29 -13.34 -21.94
N SER A 88 -22.05 -13.67 -21.61
CA SER A 88 -21.46 -13.42 -20.29
C SER A 88 -20.42 -12.31 -20.38
N VAL A 89 -20.47 -11.38 -19.42
CA VAL A 89 -19.53 -10.28 -19.25
C VAL A 89 -18.68 -10.56 -18.01
N PHE A 90 -17.37 -10.53 -18.20
CA PHE A 90 -16.40 -10.54 -17.11
C PHE A 90 -16.12 -9.09 -16.70
N PHE A 91 -16.63 -8.67 -15.55
CA PHE A 91 -16.50 -7.30 -15.06
C PHE A 91 -15.30 -7.19 -14.13
N LEU A 92 -14.38 -6.30 -14.49
CA LEU A 92 -13.23 -5.90 -13.70
C LEU A 92 -13.52 -4.53 -13.09
N HIS A 93 -13.44 -4.43 -11.77
CA HIS A 93 -13.59 -3.15 -11.07
C HIS A 93 -12.35 -2.28 -11.27
N GLY A 94 -12.26 -1.11 -10.60
CA GLY A 94 -11.04 -0.30 -10.54
C GLY A 94 -10.32 -0.46 -9.19
N ALA A 95 -9.16 0.15 -9.00
CA ALA A 95 -8.37 -0.03 -7.78
C ALA A 95 -8.93 0.64 -6.50
N GLY A 96 -10.07 1.32 -6.58
CA GLY A 96 -10.62 2.16 -5.50
C GLY A 96 -11.54 1.47 -4.49
N ALA A 97 -11.95 0.23 -4.73
CA ALA A 97 -12.79 -0.61 -3.84
C ALA A 97 -12.92 -2.01 -4.46
N ASN A 98 -13.76 -2.88 -3.88
CA ASN A 98 -14.11 -4.20 -4.43
C ASN A 98 -15.35 -4.16 -5.34
N ALA A 99 -15.61 -5.25 -6.05
CA ALA A 99 -16.69 -5.45 -7.02
C ALA A 99 -18.08 -5.05 -6.50
N THR A 100 -18.38 -5.24 -5.22
CA THR A 100 -19.72 -4.89 -4.67
C THR A 100 -19.96 -3.38 -4.58
N HIS A 101 -18.90 -2.57 -4.55
CA HIS A 101 -19.01 -1.11 -4.57
C HIS A 101 -19.32 -0.55 -5.96
N PHE A 102 -19.05 -1.33 -7.01
CA PHE A 102 -19.25 -0.94 -8.41
C PHE A 102 -20.54 -1.52 -8.99
N GLU A 103 -21.49 -2.00 -8.16
CA GLU A 103 -22.75 -2.60 -8.63
C GLU A 103 -23.49 -1.71 -9.64
N ALA A 104 -23.52 -0.39 -9.43
CA ALA A 104 -24.17 0.55 -10.33
C ALA A 104 -23.62 0.51 -11.78
N MET A 105 -22.39 0.03 -11.99
CA MET A 105 -21.78 -0.06 -13.32
C MET A 105 -22.21 -1.31 -14.09
N TYR A 106 -22.41 -2.44 -13.42
CA TYR A 106 -22.70 -3.72 -14.11
C TYR A 106 -24.13 -4.23 -13.93
N ILE A 107 -24.88 -3.77 -12.93
CA ILE A 107 -26.30 -4.14 -12.80
C ILE A 107 -27.12 -3.81 -14.07
N PRO A 108 -26.92 -2.66 -14.75
CA PRO A 108 -27.62 -2.39 -16.01
C PRO A 108 -27.37 -3.42 -17.11
N LEU A 109 -26.20 -4.08 -17.13
CA LEU A 109 -25.89 -5.15 -18.08
C LEU A 109 -26.76 -6.39 -17.81
N ILE A 110 -26.99 -6.70 -16.53
CA ILE A 110 -27.89 -7.81 -16.13
C ILE A 110 -29.32 -7.50 -16.55
N SER A 111 -29.78 -6.25 -16.33
CA SER A 111 -31.08 -5.79 -16.81
C SER A 111 -31.18 -5.82 -18.35
N GLY A 112 -30.07 -5.61 -19.06
CA GLY A 112 -29.97 -5.78 -20.51
C GLY A 112 -30.03 -7.24 -20.99
N GLY A 113 -29.90 -8.21 -20.08
CA GLY A 113 -29.93 -9.65 -20.40
C GLY A 113 -28.57 -10.31 -20.54
N PHE A 114 -27.51 -9.68 -20.04
CA PHE A 114 -26.18 -10.29 -19.94
C PHE A 114 -26.00 -10.98 -18.59
N GLN A 115 -25.34 -12.13 -18.59
CA GLN A 115 -24.77 -12.66 -17.35
C GLN A 115 -23.54 -11.83 -17.00
N VAL A 116 -23.34 -11.51 -15.74
CA VAL A 116 -22.16 -10.78 -15.27
C VAL A 116 -21.46 -11.60 -14.22
N PHE A 117 -20.15 -11.78 -14.39
CA PHE A 117 -19.27 -12.19 -13.32
C PHE A 117 -18.41 -11.00 -12.90
N ALA A 118 -18.71 -10.42 -11.74
CA ALA A 118 -17.95 -9.31 -11.17
C ALA A 118 -16.85 -9.87 -10.27
N TYR A 119 -15.61 -9.82 -10.76
CA TYR A 119 -14.46 -10.47 -10.15
C TYR A 119 -13.71 -9.53 -9.20
N ASP A 120 -13.39 -10.01 -8.00
CA ASP A 120 -12.45 -9.37 -7.08
C ASP A 120 -11.07 -10.02 -7.27
N TRP A 121 -10.10 -9.28 -7.78
CA TRP A 121 -8.72 -9.75 -7.81
C TRP A 121 -8.10 -9.72 -6.40
N ARG A 122 -6.90 -10.28 -6.27
CA ARG A 122 -6.29 -10.51 -4.95
C ARG A 122 -6.22 -9.24 -4.08
N GLY A 123 -6.49 -9.41 -2.80
CA GLY A 123 -6.53 -8.32 -1.82
C GLY A 123 -7.87 -7.58 -1.71
N TYR A 124 -8.79 -7.71 -2.68
CA TYR A 124 -10.07 -7.00 -2.69
C TYR A 124 -11.22 -7.88 -2.19
N GLY A 125 -12.17 -7.27 -1.47
CA GLY A 125 -13.36 -7.97 -0.98
C GLY A 125 -12.99 -9.21 -0.16
N LYS A 126 -13.49 -10.37 -0.59
CA LYS A 126 -13.17 -11.67 0.01
C LYS A 126 -11.91 -12.33 -0.53
N SER A 127 -11.33 -11.83 -1.63
CA SER A 127 -10.13 -12.39 -2.25
C SER A 127 -8.91 -12.31 -1.35
N GLU A 128 -8.22 -13.43 -1.24
CA GLU A 128 -6.99 -13.57 -0.44
C GLU A 128 -5.82 -12.82 -1.10
N GLY A 129 -4.65 -12.86 -0.47
CA GLY A 129 -3.43 -12.23 -0.98
C GLY A 129 -3.39 -10.71 -0.83
N VAL A 130 -2.44 -10.09 -1.51
CA VAL A 130 -2.15 -8.66 -1.45
C VAL A 130 -2.27 -8.06 -2.85
N SER A 131 -3.01 -6.97 -2.95
CA SER A 131 -3.15 -6.21 -4.19
C SER A 131 -1.81 -5.57 -4.56
N THR A 132 -1.20 -5.98 -5.67
CA THR A 132 0.02 -5.39 -6.23
C THR A 132 -0.10 -5.36 -7.76
N HIS A 133 0.78 -4.64 -8.45
CA HIS A 133 0.78 -4.61 -9.92
C HIS A 133 1.15 -5.96 -10.54
N LEU A 134 2.04 -6.74 -9.92
CA LEU A 134 2.36 -8.10 -10.34
C LEU A 134 1.19 -9.05 -10.09
N GLY A 135 0.48 -8.84 -8.98
CA GLY A 135 -0.74 -9.57 -8.65
C GLY A 135 -1.82 -9.37 -9.69
N ALA A 136 -2.18 -8.12 -9.97
CA ALA A 136 -3.19 -7.76 -10.96
C ALA A 136 -2.84 -8.24 -12.39
N ARG A 137 -1.56 -8.37 -12.73
CA ARG A 137 -1.11 -8.92 -14.01
C ARG A 137 -1.27 -10.45 -14.11
N SER A 138 -1.19 -11.15 -12.98
CA SER A 138 -1.20 -12.62 -12.92
C SER A 138 -2.57 -13.21 -12.57
N ASP A 139 -3.49 -12.39 -12.10
CA ASP A 139 -4.91 -12.73 -11.93
C ASP A 139 -5.66 -12.69 -13.27
#